data_AF-A0A249LGX1-F1
#
_entry.id   AF-A0A249LGX1-F1
#
_cell.length_a   1.000
_cell.length_b   1.000
_cell.length_c   1.000
_cell.angle_alpha   90.00
_cell.angle_beta   90.00
_cell.angle_gamma   90.00
#
_symmetry.space_group_name_H-M   'P 1'
#
loop_
_entity.id
_entity.type
_entity.pdbx_description
1 polymer ?
#
loop_
_entity_poly.entity_id
_entity_poly.type
_entity_poly.pdbx_seq_one_letter_code
_entity_poly.pdbx_strand_id
1 'polypeptide(L)'
;MGWFKKELPEKNFSIKFDAKYVPNLIEMVRNAPGKYVPTLSLEFPEKTCQDIDDSISMHQSIGNVLYSENKQFLDVVGESFHTDALKIVVDAVGLENWMAGFLLPEPLNPFDPNAVSVVLIWKHKKDKEYNCQIVGHLAKEQAKEVHKKIVKCLETGEVIPVLAMIKGGTEDQPNFGLLARAMTDAVKF
;
A
#
# COMPACT_ATOMS: atom_id res chain seq x y z
N MET A 1 45.84 13.72 -1.93
CA MET A 1 45.11 12.90 -0.94
C MET A 1 43.71 12.63 -1.49
N GLY A 2 43.55 11.51 -2.18
CA GLY A 2 42.24 11.06 -2.65
C GLY A 2 41.48 10.42 -1.47
N TRP A 3 40.39 11.05 -1.05
CA TRP A 3 39.49 10.46 -0.08
C TRP A 3 38.72 9.34 -0.77
N PHE A 4 39.13 8.08 -0.56
CA PHE A 4 38.29 6.94 -0.94
C PHE A 4 37.03 6.98 -0.07
N LYS A 5 35.87 7.32 -0.67
CA LYS A 5 34.58 7.02 -0.06
C LYS A 5 34.49 5.50 0.07
N LYS A 6 34.53 5.00 1.30
CA LYS A 6 34.29 3.59 1.57
C LYS A 6 32.83 3.29 1.24
N GLU A 7 32.59 2.58 0.14
CA GLU A 7 31.25 2.10 -0.19
C GLU A 7 30.78 1.14 0.91
N LEU A 8 29.58 1.41 1.42
CA LEU A 8 28.95 0.56 2.42
C LEU A 8 28.32 -0.65 1.70
N PRO A 9 28.39 -1.86 2.27
CA PRO A 9 27.74 -3.03 1.69
C PRO A 9 26.21 -2.83 1.64
N GLU A 10 25.54 -3.38 0.65
CA GLU A 10 24.06 -3.42 0.61
C GLU A 10 23.53 -4.51 1.57
N LYS A 11 22.37 -4.26 2.16
CA LYS A 11 21.68 -5.26 2.98
C LYS A 11 20.17 -5.21 2.74
N ASN A 12 19.65 -6.34 2.23
CA ASN A 12 18.22 -6.55 2.03
C ASN A 12 17.52 -6.85 3.36
N PHE A 13 16.42 -6.15 3.61
CA PHE A 13 15.47 -6.41 4.69
C PHE A 13 14.16 -6.84 4.07
N SER A 14 13.60 -7.95 4.55
CA SER A 14 12.25 -8.35 4.21
C SER A 14 11.34 -8.10 5.40
N ILE A 15 10.31 -7.27 5.20
CA ILE A 15 9.35 -6.92 6.25
C ILE A 15 7.97 -7.38 5.80
N LYS A 16 7.39 -8.25 6.62
CA LYS A 16 6.02 -8.72 6.44
C LYS A 16 5.01 -7.64 6.83
N PHE A 17 3.96 -7.49 6.01
CA PHE A 17 2.81 -6.68 6.35
C PHE A 17 1.94 -7.42 7.37
N ASP A 18 2.19 -7.13 8.65
CA ASP A 18 1.45 -7.64 9.81
C ASP A 18 1.54 -6.65 10.98
N ALA A 19 1.12 -7.07 12.17
CA ALA A 19 1.12 -6.25 13.38
C ALA A 19 2.51 -5.68 13.78
N LYS A 20 3.59 -6.28 13.29
CA LYS A 20 4.97 -5.86 13.57
C LYS A 20 5.54 -5.02 12.44
N TYR A 21 4.80 -4.73 11.37
CA TYR A 21 5.27 -3.97 10.22
C TYR A 21 5.95 -2.65 10.62
N VAL A 22 5.25 -1.76 11.34
CA VAL A 22 5.80 -0.46 11.78
C VAL A 22 6.96 -0.64 12.77
N PRO A 23 6.85 -1.46 13.83
CA PRO A 23 7.99 -1.76 14.70
C PRO A 23 9.24 -2.25 13.96
N ASN A 24 9.09 -3.18 13.01
CA ASN A 24 10.19 -3.76 12.24
C ASN A 24 10.87 -2.72 11.34
N LEU A 25 10.10 -1.80 10.75
CA LEU A 25 10.64 -0.67 9.98
C LEU A 25 11.53 0.23 10.85
N ILE A 26 11.04 0.58 12.04
CA ILE A 26 11.79 1.41 12.98
C ILE A 26 13.05 0.69 13.46
N GLU A 27 12.97 -0.61 13.75
CA GLU A 27 14.12 -1.42 14.15
C GLU A 27 15.18 -1.50 13.04
N MET A 28 14.76 -1.67 11.79
CA MET A 28 15.65 -1.64 10.62
C MET A 28 16.45 -0.33 10.56
N VAL A 29 15.76 0.82 10.65
CA VAL A 29 16.41 2.13 10.59
C VAL A 29 17.36 2.36 11.77
N ARG A 30 16.98 1.94 12.97
CA ARG A 30 17.86 2.05 14.16
C ARG A 30 19.15 1.22 14.02
N ASN A 31 19.09 0.10 13.33
CA ASN A 31 20.22 -0.81 13.17
C ASN A 31 21.12 -0.50 11.95
N ALA A 32 20.70 0.41 11.07
CA ALA A 32 21.40 0.77 9.83
C ALA A 32 22.54 1.81 9.90
N PRO A 33 22.63 2.77 10.85
CA PRO A 33 23.51 3.93 10.69
C PRO A 33 24.99 3.55 10.52
N GLY A 34 25.57 3.90 9.37
CA GLY A 34 27.00 3.75 9.06
C GLY A 34 27.48 2.31 8.82
N LYS A 35 26.57 1.33 8.67
CA LYS A 35 26.93 -0.10 8.52
C LYS A 35 26.69 -0.65 7.12
N TYR A 36 25.60 -0.26 6.47
CA TYR A 36 25.17 -0.75 5.16
C TYR A 36 24.18 0.22 4.50
N VAL A 37 23.95 0.06 3.20
CA VAL A 37 22.82 0.66 2.49
C VAL A 37 21.62 -0.31 2.62
N PRO A 38 20.55 0.05 3.37
CA PRO A 38 19.40 -0.82 3.52
C PRO A 38 18.53 -0.79 2.25
N THR A 39 18.14 -1.96 1.78
CA THR A 39 17.13 -2.17 0.75
C THR A 39 15.93 -2.88 1.37
N LEU A 40 14.71 -2.43 1.08
CA LEU A 40 13.49 -2.94 1.70
C LEU A 40 12.68 -3.74 0.68
N SER A 41 12.34 -4.97 1.04
CA SER A 41 11.34 -5.81 0.39
C SER A 41 10.13 -5.92 1.32
N LEU A 42 8.94 -5.71 0.78
CA LEU A 42 7.69 -5.89 1.51
C LEU A 42 7.06 -7.23 1.16
N GLU A 43 6.74 -8.02 2.17
CA GLU A 43 6.05 -9.29 2.01
C GLU A 43 4.57 -9.12 2.40
N PHE A 44 3.68 -9.30 1.44
CA PHE A 44 2.24 -9.27 1.68
C PHE A 44 1.71 -10.68 1.88
N PRO A 45 1.20 -11.05 3.07
CA PRO A 45 0.81 -12.42 3.34
C PRO A 45 -0.41 -12.82 2.51
N GLU A 46 -0.33 -13.96 1.82
CA GLU A 46 -1.39 -14.46 0.94
C GLU A 46 -2.77 -14.51 1.61
N LYS A 47 -2.82 -14.98 2.86
CA LYS A 47 -4.05 -15.05 3.65
C LYS A 47 -4.64 -13.65 3.93
N THR A 48 -3.80 -12.66 4.16
CA THR A 48 -4.23 -11.27 4.37
C THR A 48 -4.84 -10.71 3.09
N CYS A 49 -4.19 -10.92 1.94
CA CYS A 49 -4.71 -10.51 0.65
C CYS A 49 -6.05 -11.21 0.33
N GLN A 50 -6.14 -12.51 0.58
CA GLN A 50 -7.39 -13.28 0.41
C GLN A 50 -8.51 -12.74 1.30
N ASP A 51 -8.24 -12.46 2.58
CA ASP A 51 -9.25 -11.93 3.50
C ASP A 51 -9.76 -10.55 3.06
N ILE A 52 -8.89 -9.71 2.49
CA ILE A 52 -9.27 -8.40 1.95
C ILE A 52 -10.17 -8.56 0.73
N ASP A 53 -9.76 -9.39 -0.22
CA ASP A 53 -10.50 -9.66 -1.47
C ASP A 53 -11.87 -10.27 -1.18
N ASP A 54 -11.93 -11.27 -0.29
CA ASP A 54 -13.18 -11.89 0.14
C ASP A 54 -14.05 -10.89 0.91
N SER A 55 -13.47 -10.00 1.74
CA SER A 55 -14.25 -9.02 2.49
C SER A 55 -14.98 -8.06 1.55
N ILE A 56 -14.28 -7.58 0.52
CA ILE A 56 -14.85 -6.73 -0.53
C ILE A 56 -15.91 -7.49 -1.34
N SER A 57 -15.59 -8.70 -1.80
CA SER A 57 -16.44 -9.47 -2.70
C SER A 57 -17.70 -10.02 -2.03
N MET A 58 -17.59 -10.40 -0.75
CA MET A 58 -18.67 -10.97 0.05
C MET A 58 -19.39 -9.94 0.92
N HIS A 59 -19.00 -8.66 0.86
CA HIS A 59 -19.64 -7.57 1.58
C HIS A 59 -19.69 -7.80 3.11
N GLN A 60 -18.61 -8.32 3.70
CA GLN A 60 -18.53 -8.62 5.14
C GLN A 60 -17.10 -8.54 5.66
N SER A 61 -16.93 -8.41 6.98
CA SER A 61 -15.59 -8.48 7.60
C SER A 61 -15.10 -9.92 7.64
N ILE A 62 -13.87 -10.17 7.17
CA ILE A 62 -13.21 -11.48 7.20
C ILE A 62 -11.85 -11.34 7.87
N GLY A 63 -11.54 -12.27 8.78
CA GLY A 63 -10.30 -12.22 9.57
C GLY A 63 -10.19 -10.91 10.35
N ASN A 64 -9.08 -10.19 10.16
CA ASN A 64 -8.83 -8.90 10.80
C ASN A 64 -9.09 -7.70 9.86
N VAL A 65 -9.82 -7.90 8.76
CA VAL A 65 -10.14 -6.83 7.82
C VAL A 65 -11.33 -6.02 8.35
N LEU A 66 -11.12 -4.72 8.58
CA LEU A 66 -12.11 -3.79 9.14
C LEU A 66 -13.11 -3.31 8.09
N TYR A 67 -13.82 -4.25 7.47
CA TYR A 67 -14.81 -3.96 6.43
C TYR A 67 -16.08 -3.32 6.99
N SER A 68 -16.66 -2.38 6.23
CA SER A 68 -18.04 -1.92 6.36
C SER A 68 -18.59 -1.52 5.00
N GLU A 69 -19.92 -1.49 4.85
CA GLU A 69 -20.58 -0.99 3.63
C GLU A 69 -20.40 0.51 3.37
N ASN A 70 -20.01 1.27 4.39
CA ASN A 70 -19.81 2.70 4.27
C ASN A 70 -18.58 3.00 3.40
N LYS A 71 -18.80 3.80 2.35
CA LYS A 71 -17.78 4.14 1.35
C LYS A 71 -17.27 5.54 1.63
N GLN A 72 -16.03 5.66 2.06
CA GLN A 72 -15.40 6.96 2.31
C GLN A 72 -14.43 7.31 1.19
N PHE A 73 -14.48 8.55 0.69
CA PHE A 73 -13.64 9.00 -0.42
C PHE A 73 -12.17 9.02 -0.01
N LEU A 74 -11.29 8.48 -0.86
CA LEU A 74 -9.85 8.63 -0.73
C LEU A 74 -9.37 9.60 -1.79
N ASP A 75 -8.75 10.69 -1.37
CA ASP A 75 -8.07 11.62 -2.27
C ASP A 75 -6.69 11.05 -2.59
N VAL A 76 -6.56 10.42 -3.75
CA VAL A 76 -5.34 9.73 -4.16
C VAL A 76 -4.54 10.64 -5.07
N VAL A 77 -3.24 10.73 -4.76
CA VAL A 77 -2.28 11.53 -5.49
C VAL A 77 -1.00 10.74 -5.76
N GLY A 78 -0.18 11.25 -6.68
CA GLY A 78 1.12 10.68 -6.98
C GLY A 78 1.09 9.50 -7.95
N GLU A 79 -0.05 9.21 -8.56
CA GLU A 79 -0.22 8.13 -9.56
C GLU A 79 0.76 8.28 -10.73
N SER A 80 1.12 9.51 -11.09
CA SER A 80 2.14 9.78 -12.10
C SER A 80 3.51 9.14 -11.79
N PHE A 81 3.89 9.03 -10.52
CA PHE A 81 5.12 8.35 -10.08
C PHE A 81 4.99 6.82 -10.10
N HIS A 82 3.78 6.30 -10.32
CA HIS A 82 3.45 4.86 -10.35
C HIS A 82 2.91 4.44 -11.72
N THR A 83 3.25 5.14 -12.80
CA THR A 83 2.69 4.86 -14.14
C THR A 83 2.98 3.44 -14.63
N ASP A 84 4.21 2.94 -14.43
CA ASP A 84 4.58 1.57 -14.82
C ASP A 84 3.84 0.53 -13.99
N ALA A 85 3.73 0.77 -12.69
CA ALA A 85 2.96 -0.04 -11.75
C ALA A 85 1.47 -0.11 -12.14
N LEU A 86 0.87 1.03 -12.46
CA LEU A 86 -0.52 1.12 -12.94
C LEU A 86 -0.72 0.39 -14.26
N LYS A 87 0.23 0.48 -15.20
CA LYS A 87 0.22 -0.29 -16.45
C LYS A 87 0.20 -1.79 -16.20
N ILE A 88 1.06 -2.29 -15.31
CA ILE A 88 1.10 -3.71 -14.95
C ILE A 88 -0.27 -4.18 -14.44
N VAL A 89 -0.91 -3.39 -13.57
CA VAL A 89 -2.24 -3.70 -13.06
C VAL A 89 -3.28 -3.69 -14.18
N VAL A 90 -3.27 -2.66 -15.03
CA VAL A 90 -4.21 -2.53 -16.16
C VAL A 90 -4.05 -3.66 -17.18
N ASP A 91 -2.83 -4.05 -17.53
CA ASP A 91 -2.57 -5.17 -18.42
C ASP A 91 -3.08 -6.49 -17.82
N ALA A 92 -3.09 -6.59 -16.49
CA ALA A 92 -3.56 -7.76 -15.77
C ALA A 92 -5.08 -7.87 -15.65
N VAL A 93 -5.74 -6.77 -15.28
CA VAL A 93 -7.16 -6.76 -14.88
C VAL A 93 -8.06 -5.94 -15.79
N GLY A 94 -7.51 -5.11 -16.67
CA GLY A 94 -8.23 -4.15 -17.51
C GLY A 94 -8.51 -2.81 -16.81
N LEU A 95 -8.75 -1.78 -17.61
CA LEU A 95 -9.21 -0.46 -17.14
C LEU A 95 -10.64 -0.53 -16.60
N GLU A 96 -10.97 0.41 -15.73
CA GLU A 96 -12.32 0.61 -15.18
C GLU A 96 -12.93 -0.60 -14.46
N ASN A 97 -12.11 -1.56 -14.06
CA ASN A 97 -12.52 -2.67 -13.20
C ASN A 97 -12.28 -2.32 -11.73
N TRP A 98 -13.27 -2.63 -10.89
CA TRP A 98 -13.15 -2.50 -9.45
C TRP A 98 -12.27 -3.61 -8.89
N MET A 99 -11.39 -3.23 -7.97
CA MET A 99 -10.43 -4.12 -7.34
C MET A 99 -10.38 -3.88 -5.84
N ALA A 100 -10.05 -4.96 -5.12
CA ALA A 100 -9.71 -4.88 -3.71
C ALA A 100 -8.28 -4.33 -3.53
N GLY A 101 -8.05 -3.78 -2.34
CA GLY A 101 -6.79 -3.18 -1.95
C GLY A 101 -6.79 -2.87 -0.46
N PHE A 102 -5.74 -2.20 0.01
CA PHE A 102 -5.62 -1.79 1.40
C PHE A 102 -4.72 -0.56 1.55
N LEU A 103 -4.77 0.03 2.75
CA LEU A 103 -3.93 1.17 3.13
C LEU A 103 -2.65 0.70 3.84
N LEU A 104 -1.51 1.22 3.38
CA LEU A 104 -0.18 0.91 3.90
C LEU A 104 0.46 2.19 4.45
N PRO A 105 0.59 2.36 5.77
CA PRO A 105 1.28 3.53 6.33
C PRO A 105 2.78 3.46 6.04
N GLU A 106 3.40 4.57 5.65
CA GLU A 106 4.84 4.65 5.36
C GLU A 106 5.55 5.62 6.31
N PRO A 107 5.76 5.27 7.58
CA PRO A 107 6.32 6.17 8.59
C PRO A 107 7.79 6.57 8.33
N LEU A 108 8.45 5.91 7.37
CA LEU A 108 9.82 6.17 6.94
C LEU A 108 9.90 6.90 5.59
N ASN A 109 8.77 7.32 5.03
CA ASN A 109 8.76 8.05 3.77
C ASN A 109 9.55 9.38 3.94
N PRO A 110 10.52 9.68 3.06
CA PRO A 110 11.42 10.82 3.24
C PRO A 110 10.75 12.18 2.99
N PHE A 111 9.57 12.20 2.37
CA PHE A 111 8.87 13.43 1.99
C PHE A 111 7.70 13.76 2.93
N ASP A 112 7.02 12.74 3.45
CA ASP A 112 5.94 12.90 4.43
C ASP A 112 5.92 11.73 5.42
N PRO A 113 6.24 11.96 6.71
CA PRO A 113 6.20 10.89 7.72
C PRO A 113 4.79 10.36 7.99
N ASN A 114 3.74 11.05 7.50
CA ASN A 114 2.36 10.57 7.58
C ASN A 114 1.90 9.88 6.30
N ALA A 115 2.78 9.65 5.32
CA ALA A 115 2.40 9.04 4.05
C ALA A 115 1.63 7.73 4.27
N VAL A 116 0.60 7.54 3.46
CA VAL A 116 -0.21 6.32 3.42
C VAL A 116 -0.38 5.93 1.96
N SER A 117 0.19 4.80 1.59
CA SER A 117 0.07 4.22 0.26
C SER A 117 -1.27 3.51 0.08
N VAL A 118 -1.79 3.60 -1.14
CA VAL A 118 -2.89 2.75 -1.63
C VAL A 118 -2.27 1.58 -2.37
N VAL A 119 -2.52 0.37 -1.87
CA VAL A 119 -2.06 -0.88 -2.47
C VAL A 119 -3.23 -1.59 -3.11
N LEU A 120 -3.11 -1.97 -4.38
CA LEU A 120 -4.06 -2.84 -5.06
C LEU A 120 -3.61 -4.28 -5.00
N ILE A 121 -4.58 -5.21 -4.91
CA ILE A 121 -4.32 -6.64 -4.93
C ILE A 121 -5.10 -7.33 -6.06
N TRP A 122 -4.49 -8.33 -6.69
CA TRP A 122 -5.15 -9.16 -7.70
C TRP A 122 -4.48 -10.52 -7.86
N LYS A 123 -5.23 -11.48 -8.39
CA LYS A 123 -4.70 -12.77 -8.85
C LYS A 123 -4.86 -12.87 -10.36
N HIS A 124 -3.79 -13.14 -11.10
CA HIS A 124 -4.01 -13.65 -12.45
C HIS A 124 -4.59 -15.07 -12.40
N LYS A 125 -5.31 -15.45 -13.45
CA LYS A 125 -5.90 -16.80 -13.60
C LYS A 125 -4.92 -17.96 -13.42
N LYS A 126 -3.62 -17.72 -13.59
CA LYS A 126 -2.56 -18.74 -13.48
C LYS A 126 -1.75 -18.62 -12.19
N ASP A 127 -1.95 -17.57 -11.41
CA ASP A 127 -1.16 -17.31 -10.22
C ASP A 127 -1.70 -18.12 -9.05
N LYS A 128 -0.78 -18.58 -8.20
CA LYS A 128 -1.12 -19.21 -6.93
C LYS A 128 -1.21 -18.21 -5.79
N GLU A 129 -0.67 -17.02 -6.00
CA GLU A 129 -0.47 -15.97 -4.99
C GLU A 129 -1.04 -14.64 -5.50
N TYR A 130 -1.45 -13.76 -4.58
CA TYR A 130 -1.83 -12.39 -4.90
C TYR A 130 -0.61 -11.57 -5.31
N ASN A 131 -0.77 -10.81 -6.39
CA ASN A 131 0.08 -9.69 -6.70
C ASN A 131 -0.38 -8.47 -5.90
N CYS A 132 0.56 -7.64 -5.49
CA CYS A 132 0.30 -6.42 -4.73
C CYS A 132 1.10 -5.28 -5.33
N GLN A 133 0.47 -4.12 -5.53
CA GLN A 133 1.15 -2.97 -6.11
C GLN A 133 0.72 -1.66 -5.46
N ILE A 134 1.70 -0.86 -5.03
CA ILE A 134 1.47 0.53 -4.64
C ILE A 134 1.18 1.32 -5.92
N VAL A 135 0.04 2.02 -5.93
CA VAL A 135 -0.47 2.74 -7.11
C VAL A 135 -0.64 4.24 -6.89
N GLY A 136 -0.46 4.71 -5.67
CA GLY A 136 -0.63 6.10 -5.28
C GLY A 136 -0.62 6.24 -3.77
N HIS A 137 -0.76 7.46 -3.30
CA HIS A 137 -0.76 7.81 -1.89
C HIS A 137 -1.98 8.65 -1.56
N LEU A 138 -2.43 8.62 -0.31
CA LEU A 138 -3.39 9.60 0.17
C LEU A 138 -2.80 11.01 0.08
N ALA A 139 -3.62 11.99 -0.29
CA ALA A 139 -3.26 13.39 -0.25
C ALA A 139 -2.80 13.77 1.16
N LYS A 140 -1.78 14.62 1.23
CA LYS A 140 -1.04 14.93 2.47
C LYS A 140 -1.93 15.32 3.65
N GLU A 141 -2.95 16.16 3.41
CA GLU A 141 -3.85 16.59 4.48
C GLU A 141 -4.73 15.43 4.98
N GLN A 142 -5.31 14.63 4.07
CA GLN A 142 -6.08 13.45 4.45
C GLN A 142 -5.19 12.43 5.19
N ALA A 143 -3.99 12.15 4.67
CA ALA A 143 -3.02 11.24 5.27
C ALA A 143 -2.67 11.65 6.72
N LYS A 144 -2.40 12.94 6.96
CA LYS A 144 -2.09 13.49 8.29
C LYS A 144 -3.21 13.25 9.31
N GLU A 145 -4.47 13.28 8.90
CA GLU A 145 -5.63 13.07 9.78
C GLU A 145 -5.86 11.60 10.17
N VAL A 146 -5.45 10.67 9.30
CA VAL A 146 -5.76 9.25 9.42
C VAL A 146 -4.56 8.37 9.76
N HIS A 147 -3.33 8.81 9.45
CA HIS A 147 -2.12 7.99 9.56
C HIS A 147 -1.98 7.31 10.94
N LYS A 148 -2.08 8.08 12.02
CA LYS A 148 -1.97 7.52 13.39
C LYS A 148 -3.08 6.52 13.72
N LYS A 149 -4.27 6.68 13.13
CA LYS A 149 -5.40 5.76 13.35
C LYS A 149 -5.15 4.46 12.59
N ILE A 150 -4.70 4.55 11.33
CA ILE A 150 -4.32 3.39 10.51
C ILE A 150 -3.17 2.61 11.16
N VAL A 151 -2.13 3.29 11.65
CA VAL A 151 -1.02 2.64 12.36
C VAL A 151 -1.52 1.88 13.58
N LYS A 152 -2.44 2.46 14.37
CA LYS A 152 -3.02 1.77 15.55
C LYS A 152 -3.81 0.51 15.17
N CYS A 153 -4.60 0.55 14.09
CA CYS A 153 -5.25 -0.64 13.56
C CYS A 153 -4.20 -1.68 13.12
N LEU A 154 -3.14 -1.24 12.43
CA LEU A 154 -2.12 -2.17 11.99
C LEU A 154 -1.39 -2.81 13.17
N GLU A 155 -1.08 -2.07 14.25
CA GLU A 155 -0.45 -2.62 15.47
C GLU A 155 -1.27 -3.73 16.16
N THR A 156 -2.60 -3.74 15.99
CA THR A 156 -3.48 -4.84 16.44
C THR A 156 -3.64 -5.95 15.39
N GLY A 157 -2.99 -5.82 14.24
CA GLY A 157 -3.07 -6.74 13.10
C GLY A 157 -4.30 -6.52 12.22
N GLU A 158 -5.00 -5.40 12.41
CA GLU A 158 -6.19 -5.01 11.65
C GLU A 158 -5.82 -4.26 10.38
N VAL A 159 -6.58 -4.49 9.31
CA VAL A 159 -6.32 -3.91 7.98
C VAL A 159 -7.52 -3.10 7.52
N ILE A 160 -7.25 -1.92 6.95
CA ILE A 160 -8.28 -1.07 6.33
C ILE A 160 -8.41 -1.46 4.85
N PRO A 161 -9.54 -2.06 4.43
CA PRO A 161 -9.75 -2.43 3.04
C PRO A 161 -10.09 -1.21 2.18
N VAL A 162 -9.65 -1.28 0.93
CA VAL A 162 -9.90 -0.29 -0.11
C VAL A 162 -10.60 -0.98 -1.29
N LEU A 163 -11.61 -0.30 -1.83
CA LEU A 163 -12.20 -0.60 -3.12
C LEU A 163 -11.76 0.49 -4.11
N ALA A 164 -11.07 0.11 -5.17
CA ALA A 164 -10.50 1.08 -6.11
C ALA A 164 -10.62 0.66 -7.56
N MET A 165 -10.58 1.65 -8.46
CA MET A 165 -10.67 1.48 -9.90
C MET A 165 -9.66 2.42 -10.58
N ILE A 166 -8.88 1.88 -11.53
CA ILE A 166 -7.98 2.68 -12.36
C ILE A 166 -8.76 3.27 -13.54
N LYS A 167 -8.52 4.56 -13.81
CA LYS A 167 -9.08 5.33 -14.92
C LYS A 167 -8.00 5.99 -15.76
N GLY A 168 -8.35 6.44 -16.96
CA GLY A 168 -7.42 7.09 -17.89
C GLY A 168 -6.45 6.09 -18.53
N GLY A 169 -5.25 6.53 -18.87
CA GLY A 169 -4.29 5.74 -19.64
C GLY A 169 -4.72 5.47 -21.10
N THR A 170 -5.59 6.30 -21.65
CA THR A 170 -6.11 6.22 -23.03
C THR A 170 -5.52 7.33 -23.89
N GLU A 171 -5.74 7.30 -25.21
CA GLU A 171 -5.28 8.38 -26.10
C GLU A 171 -5.85 9.75 -25.69
N ASP A 172 -7.13 9.80 -25.28
CA ASP A 172 -7.81 11.03 -24.86
C ASP A 172 -7.47 11.45 -23.42
N GLN A 173 -7.09 10.51 -22.57
CA GLN A 173 -6.68 10.74 -21.18
C GLN A 173 -5.40 9.96 -20.88
N PRO A 174 -4.22 10.48 -21.28
CA PRO A 174 -2.97 9.70 -21.28
C PRO A 174 -2.45 9.37 -19.87
N ASN A 175 -2.89 10.11 -18.86
CA ASN A 175 -2.48 9.88 -17.48
C ASN A 175 -3.44 8.92 -16.80
N PHE A 176 -2.89 7.99 -16.01
CA PHE A 176 -3.69 7.19 -15.10
C PHE A 176 -4.15 8.02 -13.91
N GLY A 177 -5.34 7.74 -13.42
CA GLY A 177 -5.86 8.21 -12.14
C GLY A 177 -6.55 7.09 -11.38
N LEU A 178 -6.79 7.30 -10.09
CA LEU A 178 -7.43 6.30 -9.24
C LEU A 178 -8.74 6.82 -8.64
N LEU A 179 -9.82 6.06 -8.81
CA LEU A 179 -11.04 6.25 -8.02
C LEU A 179 -11.01 5.26 -6.85
N ALA A 180 -10.74 5.72 -5.64
CA ALA A 180 -10.59 4.85 -4.47
C ALA A 180 -11.55 5.19 -3.33
N ARG A 181 -11.95 4.15 -2.58
CA ARG A 181 -12.83 4.23 -1.41
C ARG A 181 -12.28 3.36 -0.29
N ALA A 182 -12.16 3.91 0.91
CA ALA A 182 -12.00 3.08 2.09
C ALA A 182 -13.36 2.46 2.45
N MET A 183 -13.37 1.15 2.67
CA MET A 183 -14.56 0.37 2.97
C MET A 183 -14.60 0.04 4.46
N THR A 184 -14.69 1.06 5.31
CA THR A 184 -14.57 0.91 6.77
C THR A 184 -15.32 2.01 7.51
N ASP A 185 -15.69 1.75 8.76
CA ASP A 185 -16.16 2.75 9.72
C ASP A 185 -15.18 3.01 10.87
N ALA A 186 -14.12 2.18 10.97
CA ALA A 186 -13.13 2.26 12.05
C ALA A 186 -12.27 3.53 11.99
N VAL A 187 -12.08 4.07 10.79
CA VAL A 187 -11.35 5.32 10.54
C VAL A 187 -12.22 6.22 9.68
N LYS A 188 -12.31 7.51 10.06
CA LYS A 188 -13.00 8.53 9.27
C LYS A 188 -11.98 9.28 8.40
N PHE A 189 -12.26 9.33 7.09
CA PHE A 189 -11.42 9.86 6.02
C PHE A 189 -12.00 11.13 5.40
#